data_AF-A0A534HMM8-F1
#
_entry.id   AF-A0A534HMM8-F1
#
_cell.length_a   1.000
_cell.length_b   1.000
_cell.length_c   1.000
_cell.angle_alpha   90.00
_cell.angle_beta   90.00
_cell.angle_gamma   90.00
#
_symmetry.space_group_name_H-M   'P 1'
#
loop_
_entity.id
_entity.type
_entity.pdbx_description
1 polymer ?
#
loop_
_entity_poly.entity_id
_entity_poly.type
_entity_poly.pdbx_seq_one_letter_code
_entity_poly.pdbx_strand_id
1 'polypeptide(L)'
;MDELLEKARLAMHERRFAEPAADNALLYYRSAAAADPVNGEAQDGLQRVAGVLAARFEEALSGGRVDEAVLTLANFKAASAGDPRVAGFEQRLFSAEVSKALADGNVDRAAALLHQAQQSGSFPADQLARWRSDIARRQEDVKVQHLATLVEDRIRDGRLTEGDDSAKSHLQQLQSGAPANAATQRAVHDLTAAYLKKAREAALAKNSADEERWLTEARGLGMKAADITAFQREVSGARQKAVQADAERMLQLTRAALRDGRLTDPAQDSAAWYLGQLQSSDPANAAVADASRELAGKLLERARAAVFAGKSGDADLAQAKRFGADPKEALAVQQLTPAKSKGPDTAALASRLTRLRGASPDYPAPALTQHLSGSVVLEFTVDTSGETRDIHVVEATPPGVFDQAAINAVKHWRYAPPLVNGAAAEVPVRTRMRFELPK
;
A
#
# COMPACT_ATOMS: atom_id res chain seq x y z
N MET A 1 -24.70 -41.24 74.74
CA MET A 1 -25.45 -39.97 74.80
C MET A 1 -24.57 -38.89 75.41
N ASP A 2 -24.13 -39.06 76.66
CA ASP A 2 -23.36 -38.05 77.40
C ASP A 2 -22.07 -37.62 76.69
N GLU A 3 -21.36 -38.55 76.06
CA GLU A 3 -20.16 -38.23 75.25
C GLU A 3 -20.47 -37.30 74.06
N LEU A 4 -21.64 -37.44 73.43
CA LEU A 4 -22.04 -36.56 72.31
C LEU A 4 -22.36 -35.16 72.82
N LEU A 5 -23.04 -35.03 73.96
CA LEU A 5 -23.37 -33.75 74.57
C LEU A 5 -22.10 -33.02 75.07
N GLU A 6 -21.14 -33.73 75.65
CA GLU A 6 -19.84 -33.14 76.02
C GLU A 6 -19.08 -32.62 74.79
N LYS A 7 -18.98 -33.41 73.72
CA LYS A 7 -18.36 -32.96 72.46
C LYS A 7 -19.11 -31.77 71.86
N ALA A 8 -20.43 -31.74 71.97
CA ALA A 8 -21.25 -30.63 71.51
C ALA A 8 -20.99 -29.33 72.30
N ARG A 9 -20.87 -29.41 73.64
CA ARG A 9 -20.51 -28.25 74.48
C ARG A 9 -19.11 -27.74 74.18
N LEU A 10 -18.14 -28.65 74.02
CA LEU A 10 -16.78 -28.30 73.65
C LEU A 10 -16.73 -27.57 72.31
N ALA A 11 -17.40 -28.12 71.28
CA ALA A 11 -17.48 -27.48 69.97
C ALA A 11 -18.16 -26.10 70.01
N MET A 12 -19.18 -25.91 70.88
CA MET A 12 -19.79 -24.60 71.10
C MET A 12 -18.81 -23.60 71.72
N HIS A 13 -18.06 -24.01 72.74
CA HIS A 13 -17.07 -23.16 73.40
C HIS A 13 -15.94 -22.74 72.43
N GLU A 14 -15.52 -23.66 71.57
CA GLU A 14 -14.52 -23.44 70.53
C GLU A 14 -15.06 -22.71 69.29
N ARG A 15 -16.34 -22.30 69.29
CA ARG A 15 -17.03 -21.61 68.18
C ARG A 15 -17.10 -22.42 66.86
N ARG A 16 -16.99 -23.74 66.94
CA ARG A 16 -17.16 -24.66 65.82
C ARG A 16 -18.63 -25.02 65.64
N PHE A 17 -19.42 -24.04 65.20
CA PHE A 17 -20.88 -24.13 65.21
C PHE A 17 -21.44 -25.10 64.15
N ALA A 18 -20.99 -24.96 62.90
CA ALA A 18 -21.39 -25.84 61.77
C ALA A 18 -20.21 -26.22 60.87
N GLU A 19 -19.01 -25.76 61.21
CA GLU A 19 -17.76 -26.05 60.51
C GLU A 19 -16.69 -26.42 61.55
N PRO A 20 -15.74 -27.31 61.21
CA PRO A 20 -15.65 -28.13 59.99
C PRO A 20 -16.71 -29.25 59.93
N ALA A 21 -17.03 -29.77 58.74
CA ALA A 21 -18.17 -30.66 58.50
C ALA A 21 -18.22 -31.93 59.38
N ALA A 22 -17.06 -32.48 59.76
CA ALA A 22 -16.96 -33.71 60.55
C ALA A 22 -16.87 -33.49 62.06
N ASP A 23 -16.64 -32.26 62.52
CA ASP A 23 -16.36 -31.96 63.92
C ASP A 23 -16.91 -30.57 64.27
N ASN A 24 -18.20 -30.51 64.61
CA ASN A 24 -18.89 -29.27 64.94
C ASN A 24 -20.09 -29.51 65.87
N ALA A 25 -20.53 -28.45 66.53
CA ALA A 25 -21.62 -28.47 67.50
C ALA A 25 -22.95 -28.92 66.87
N LEU A 26 -23.27 -28.47 65.65
CA LEU A 26 -24.47 -28.87 64.92
C LEU A 26 -24.55 -30.39 64.74
N LEU A 27 -23.46 -31.02 64.30
CA LEU A 27 -23.36 -32.46 64.11
C LEU A 27 -23.59 -33.22 65.41
N TYR A 28 -22.91 -32.81 66.49
CA TYR A 28 -23.00 -33.50 67.78
C TYR A 28 -24.39 -33.35 68.42
N TYR A 29 -24.96 -32.15 68.44
CA TYR A 29 -26.32 -31.97 68.98
C TYR A 29 -27.40 -32.66 68.14
N ARG A 30 -27.28 -32.67 66.80
CA ARG A 30 -28.21 -33.43 65.95
C ARG A 30 -28.10 -34.92 66.18
N SER A 31 -26.87 -35.44 66.36
CA SER A 31 -26.64 -36.85 66.66
C SER A 31 -27.22 -37.24 68.01
N ALA A 32 -27.09 -36.36 69.02
CA ALA A 32 -27.73 -36.53 70.32
C ALA A 32 -29.27 -36.49 70.20
N ALA A 33 -29.84 -35.50 69.51
CA ALA A 33 -31.29 -35.40 69.29
C ALA A 33 -31.87 -36.55 68.46
N ALA A 34 -31.09 -37.17 67.57
CA ALA A 34 -31.49 -38.37 66.84
C ALA A 34 -31.53 -39.61 67.75
N ALA A 35 -30.65 -39.68 68.75
CA ALA A 35 -30.61 -40.76 69.73
C ALA A 35 -31.71 -40.61 70.80
N ASP A 36 -32.06 -39.38 71.18
CA ASP A 36 -33.18 -39.06 72.07
C ASP A 36 -33.85 -37.73 71.67
N PRO A 37 -34.98 -37.79 70.95
CA PRO A 37 -35.67 -36.60 70.46
C PRO A 37 -36.22 -35.67 71.56
N VAL A 38 -36.47 -36.19 72.77
CA VAL A 38 -37.06 -35.41 73.88
C VAL A 38 -36.00 -34.83 74.83
N ASN A 39 -34.72 -35.06 74.56
CA ASN A 39 -33.63 -34.55 75.38
C ASN A 39 -33.56 -33.02 75.34
N GLY A 40 -33.91 -32.37 76.45
CA GLY A 40 -33.96 -30.91 76.55
C GLY A 40 -32.62 -30.22 76.26
N GLU A 41 -31.50 -30.82 76.66
CA GLU A 41 -30.17 -30.23 76.44
C GLU A 41 -29.78 -30.24 74.96
N ALA A 42 -30.05 -31.34 74.25
CA ALA A 42 -29.81 -31.43 72.81
C ALA A 42 -30.66 -30.41 72.04
N GLN A 43 -31.94 -30.26 72.42
CA GLN A 43 -32.86 -29.29 71.82
C GLN A 43 -32.42 -27.85 72.08
N ASP A 44 -32.06 -27.50 73.33
CA ASP A 44 -31.55 -26.18 73.69
C ASP A 44 -30.23 -25.87 72.97
N GLY A 45 -29.36 -26.88 72.82
CA GLY A 45 -28.12 -26.79 72.04
C GLY A 45 -28.37 -26.45 70.57
N LEU A 46 -29.30 -27.16 69.92
CA LEU A 46 -29.72 -26.89 68.55
C LEU A 46 -30.31 -25.49 68.38
N GLN A 47 -31.12 -25.02 69.35
CA GLN A 47 -31.66 -23.66 69.32
C GLN A 47 -30.56 -22.59 69.41
N ARG A 48 -29.55 -22.78 70.26
CA ARG A 48 -28.39 -21.87 70.34
C ARG A 48 -27.60 -21.85 69.03
N VAL A 49 -27.33 -23.03 68.45
CA VAL A 49 -26.66 -23.14 67.15
C VAL A 49 -27.47 -22.44 66.05
N ALA A 50 -28.80 -22.63 66.02
CA ALA A 50 -29.68 -21.94 65.08
C ALA A 50 -29.62 -20.41 65.24
N GLY A 51 -29.56 -19.89 66.48
CA GLY A 51 -29.38 -18.46 66.74
C GLY A 51 -28.09 -17.88 66.13
N VAL A 52 -26.97 -18.59 66.26
CA VAL A 52 -25.69 -18.18 65.66
C VAL A 52 -25.74 -18.25 64.13
N LEU A 53 -26.31 -19.33 63.58
CA LEU A 53 -26.45 -19.49 62.12
C LEU A 53 -27.39 -18.43 61.51
N ALA A 54 -28.43 -18.02 62.22
CA ALA A 54 -29.28 -16.90 61.82
C ALA A 54 -28.48 -15.60 61.69
N ALA A 55 -27.65 -15.25 62.68
CA ALA A 55 -26.81 -14.05 62.62
C ALA A 55 -25.79 -14.12 61.47
N ARG A 56 -25.15 -15.28 61.27
CA ARG A 56 -24.21 -15.49 60.15
C ARG A 56 -24.89 -15.38 58.79
N PHE A 57 -26.13 -15.85 58.66
CA PHE A 57 -26.90 -15.73 57.43
C PHE A 57 -27.18 -14.26 57.09
N GLU A 58 -27.59 -13.46 58.07
CA GLU A 58 -27.79 -12.01 57.91
C GLU A 58 -26.50 -11.32 57.48
N GLU A 59 -25.39 -11.65 58.13
CA GLU A 59 -24.08 -11.09 57.80
C GLU A 59 -23.66 -11.46 56.36
N ALA A 60 -23.82 -12.72 55.96
CA ALA A 60 -23.49 -13.18 54.62
C ALA A 60 -24.35 -12.48 53.55
N LEU A 61 -25.66 -12.36 53.76
CA LEU A 61 -26.56 -11.66 52.84
C LEU A 61 -26.25 -10.16 52.75
N SER A 62 -26.06 -9.48 53.90
CA SER A 62 -25.74 -8.06 53.91
C SER A 62 -24.38 -7.76 53.25
N GLY A 63 -23.44 -8.71 53.32
CA GLY A 63 -22.16 -8.66 52.64
C GLY A 63 -22.18 -9.12 51.17
N GLY A 64 -23.35 -9.47 50.60
CA GLY A 64 -23.46 -9.96 49.23
C GLY A 64 -22.86 -11.36 49.00
N ARG A 65 -22.48 -12.08 50.05
CA ARG A 65 -21.90 -13.44 50.00
C ARG A 65 -23.02 -14.48 49.90
N VAL A 66 -23.72 -14.48 48.76
CA VAL A 66 -24.89 -15.34 48.53
C VAL A 66 -24.56 -16.82 48.72
N ASP A 67 -23.41 -17.28 48.25
CA ASP A 67 -23.04 -18.71 48.34
C ASP A 67 -22.81 -19.14 49.81
N GLU A 68 -22.27 -18.26 50.65
CA GLU A 68 -22.15 -18.50 52.09
C GLU A 68 -23.53 -18.48 52.77
N ALA A 69 -24.43 -17.60 52.35
CA ALA A 69 -25.79 -17.54 52.86
C ALA A 69 -26.59 -18.82 52.52
N VAL A 70 -26.41 -19.39 51.32
CA VAL A 70 -27.00 -20.69 50.93
C VAL A 70 -26.58 -21.79 51.91
N LEU A 71 -25.27 -21.94 52.13
CA LEU A 71 -24.72 -22.95 53.04
C LEU A 71 -25.19 -22.73 54.49
N THR A 72 -25.20 -21.48 54.94
CA THR A 72 -25.62 -21.12 56.30
C THR A 72 -27.09 -21.43 56.53
N LEU A 73 -27.97 -21.16 55.54
CA LEU A 73 -29.39 -21.49 55.64
C LEU A 73 -29.63 -23.01 55.64
N ALA A 74 -28.87 -23.78 54.85
CA ALA A 74 -28.94 -25.24 54.89
C ALA A 74 -28.58 -25.79 56.28
N ASN A 75 -27.52 -25.27 56.89
CA ASN A 75 -27.12 -25.61 58.25
C ASN A 75 -28.15 -25.15 59.29
N PHE A 76 -28.77 -23.98 59.10
CA PHE A 76 -29.84 -23.48 59.97
C PHE A 76 -31.05 -24.41 59.94
N LYS A 77 -31.50 -24.84 58.76
CA LYS A 77 -32.60 -25.82 58.60
C LYS A 77 -32.26 -27.18 59.21
N ALA A 78 -30.99 -27.59 59.14
CA ALA A 78 -30.52 -28.79 59.79
C ALA A 78 -30.55 -28.68 61.33
N ALA A 79 -30.34 -27.48 61.88
CA ALA A 79 -30.43 -27.21 63.31
C ALA A 79 -31.89 -27.14 63.79
N SER A 80 -32.75 -26.47 63.03
CA SER A 80 -34.16 -26.27 63.37
C SER A 80 -35.03 -26.16 62.10
N ALA A 81 -35.56 -27.28 61.64
CA ALA A 81 -36.36 -27.33 60.40
C ALA A 81 -37.73 -26.64 60.54
N GLY A 82 -38.28 -26.58 61.75
CA GLY A 82 -39.58 -25.97 62.05
C GLY A 82 -39.51 -24.51 62.50
N ASP A 83 -38.34 -23.86 62.43
CA ASP A 83 -38.20 -22.48 62.88
C ASP A 83 -39.01 -21.52 61.99
N PRO A 84 -39.85 -20.62 62.55
CA PRO A 84 -40.66 -19.69 61.77
C PRO A 84 -39.83 -18.73 60.90
N ARG A 85 -38.53 -18.54 61.20
CA ARG A 85 -37.63 -17.69 60.40
C ARG A 85 -37.22 -18.31 59.07
N VAL A 86 -37.36 -19.64 58.89
CA VAL A 86 -36.93 -20.34 57.67
C VAL A 86 -37.53 -19.71 56.42
N ALA A 87 -38.85 -19.49 56.40
CA ALA A 87 -39.54 -18.92 55.23
C ALA A 87 -39.01 -17.52 54.87
N GLY A 88 -38.77 -16.67 55.87
CA GLY A 88 -38.22 -15.33 55.67
C GLY A 88 -36.76 -15.33 55.23
N PHE A 89 -35.97 -16.32 55.65
CA PHE A 89 -34.61 -16.52 55.13
C PHE A 89 -34.61 -17.02 53.70
N GLU A 90 -35.45 -18.01 53.37
CA GLU A 90 -35.58 -18.54 52.01
C GLU A 90 -35.99 -17.44 51.01
N GLN A 91 -36.98 -16.61 51.35
CA GLN A 91 -37.41 -15.48 50.51
C GLN A 91 -36.27 -14.47 50.26
N ARG A 92 -35.50 -14.12 51.29
CA ARG A 92 -34.40 -13.14 51.16
C ARG A 92 -33.21 -13.71 50.42
N LEU A 93 -32.85 -14.97 50.68
CA LEU A 93 -31.81 -15.67 49.94
C LEU A 93 -32.15 -15.72 48.45
N PHE A 94 -33.38 -16.12 48.13
CA PHE A 94 -33.87 -16.17 46.76
C PHE A 94 -33.82 -14.80 46.08
N SER A 95 -34.21 -13.74 46.81
CA SER A 95 -34.15 -12.38 46.30
C SER A 95 -32.70 -11.94 46.00
N ALA A 96 -31.75 -12.36 46.84
CA ALA A 96 -30.33 -12.12 46.63
C ALA A 96 -29.79 -12.91 45.43
N GLU A 97 -30.23 -14.16 45.21
CA GLU A 97 -29.87 -14.96 44.04
C GLU A 97 -30.35 -14.33 42.72
N VAL A 98 -31.60 -13.85 42.67
CA VAL A 98 -32.12 -13.13 41.49
C VAL A 98 -31.30 -11.87 41.24
N SER A 99 -31.00 -11.11 42.29
CA SER A 99 -30.21 -9.87 42.20
C SER A 99 -28.78 -10.14 41.73
N LYS A 100 -28.14 -11.21 42.24
CA LYS A 100 -26.80 -11.66 41.81
C LYS A 100 -26.81 -12.07 40.34
N ALA A 101 -27.76 -12.89 39.91
CA ALA A 101 -27.88 -13.31 38.51
C ALA A 101 -28.05 -12.11 37.56
N LEU A 102 -28.85 -11.10 37.95
CA LEU A 102 -29.00 -9.87 37.21
C LEU A 102 -27.71 -9.03 37.19
N ALA A 103 -27.00 -8.92 38.31
CA ALA A 103 -25.74 -8.20 38.42
C ALA A 103 -24.64 -8.81 37.56
N ASP A 104 -24.56 -10.15 37.53
CA ASP A 104 -23.60 -10.92 36.73
C ASP A 104 -23.95 -10.92 35.22
N GLY A 105 -25.08 -10.33 34.83
CA GLY A 105 -25.57 -10.34 33.44
C GLY A 105 -26.10 -11.71 33.00
N ASN A 106 -26.30 -12.65 33.92
CA ASN A 106 -26.87 -13.97 33.63
C ASN A 106 -28.41 -13.92 33.62
N VAL A 107 -28.93 -13.36 32.54
CA VAL A 107 -30.35 -13.09 32.34
C VAL A 107 -31.17 -14.39 32.27
N ASP A 108 -30.63 -15.45 31.69
CA ASP A 108 -31.30 -16.75 31.62
C ASP A 108 -31.49 -17.37 33.00
N ARG A 109 -30.46 -17.28 33.86
CA ARG A 109 -30.55 -17.74 35.25
C ARG A 109 -31.58 -16.92 36.03
N ALA A 110 -31.60 -15.59 35.85
CA ALA A 110 -32.58 -14.73 36.48
C ALA A 110 -34.03 -15.06 36.03
N ALA A 111 -34.24 -15.35 34.75
CA ALA A 111 -35.54 -15.76 34.22
C ALA A 111 -36.00 -17.12 34.77
N ALA A 112 -35.09 -18.09 34.87
CA ALA A 112 -35.38 -19.39 35.47
C ALA A 112 -35.77 -19.26 36.96
N LEU A 113 -35.06 -18.41 37.72
CA LEU A 113 -35.41 -18.09 39.09
C LEU A 113 -36.79 -17.41 39.15
N LEU A 114 -37.08 -16.40 38.34
CA LEU A 114 -38.41 -15.77 38.33
C LEU A 114 -39.54 -16.79 38.12
N HIS A 115 -39.37 -17.74 37.20
CA HIS A 115 -40.36 -18.78 36.96
C HIS A 115 -40.57 -19.69 38.19
N GLN A 116 -39.49 -20.07 38.87
CA GLN A 116 -39.55 -20.81 40.14
C GLN A 116 -40.29 -20.01 41.23
N ALA A 117 -40.06 -18.70 41.30
CA ALA A 117 -40.72 -17.81 42.25
C ALA A 117 -42.24 -17.79 42.03
N GLN A 118 -42.68 -17.72 40.76
CA GLN A 118 -44.08 -17.72 40.36
C GLN A 118 -44.79 -19.04 40.73
N GLN A 119 -44.11 -20.17 40.56
CA GLN A 119 -44.65 -21.49 40.91
C GLN A 119 -44.81 -21.69 42.42
N SER A 120 -43.89 -21.12 43.22
CA SER A 120 -43.91 -21.26 44.67
C SER A 120 -45.05 -20.50 45.36
N GLY A 121 -45.64 -19.49 44.69
CA GLY A 121 -46.63 -18.58 45.29
C GLY A 121 -46.14 -17.79 46.51
N SER A 122 -44.85 -17.86 46.83
CA SER A 122 -44.27 -17.39 48.10
C SER A 122 -43.78 -15.95 48.05
N PHE A 123 -43.99 -15.23 46.93
CA PHE A 123 -43.46 -13.88 46.72
C PHE A 123 -44.58 -12.87 46.41
N PRO A 124 -44.47 -11.63 46.93
CA PRO A 124 -45.39 -10.55 46.59
C PRO A 124 -45.42 -10.25 45.08
N ALA A 125 -46.62 -9.90 44.57
CA ALA A 125 -46.83 -9.66 43.15
C ALA A 125 -46.04 -8.44 42.61
N ASP A 126 -45.83 -7.41 43.44
CA ASP A 126 -45.05 -6.23 43.12
C ASP A 126 -43.56 -6.55 42.96
N GLN A 127 -43.02 -7.43 43.81
CA GLN A 127 -41.63 -7.89 43.72
C GLN A 127 -41.40 -8.71 42.44
N LEU A 128 -42.30 -9.64 42.11
CA LEU A 128 -42.25 -10.40 40.86
C LEU A 128 -42.34 -9.48 39.63
N ALA A 129 -43.18 -8.44 39.69
CA ALA A 129 -43.31 -7.46 38.61
C ALA A 129 -42.03 -6.64 38.39
N ARG A 130 -41.33 -6.26 39.48
CA ARG A 130 -40.03 -5.57 39.39
C ARG A 130 -38.98 -6.45 38.72
N TRP A 131 -38.78 -7.68 39.19
CA TRP A 131 -37.84 -8.62 38.59
C TRP A 131 -38.13 -8.88 37.12
N ARG A 132 -39.40 -9.09 36.76
CA ARG A 132 -39.80 -9.26 35.36
C ARG A 132 -39.41 -8.06 34.50
N SER A 133 -39.62 -6.84 35.02
CA SER A 133 -39.27 -5.61 34.30
C SER A 133 -37.75 -5.45 34.15
N ASP A 134 -36.98 -5.78 35.19
CA ASP A 134 -35.52 -5.70 35.15
C ASP A 134 -34.91 -6.75 34.21
N ILE A 135 -35.43 -7.99 34.24
CA ILE A 135 -35.05 -9.05 33.31
C ILE A 135 -35.33 -8.61 31.88
N ALA A 136 -36.55 -8.13 31.60
CA ALA A 136 -36.94 -7.69 30.26
C ALA A 136 -36.04 -6.55 29.74
N ARG A 137 -35.74 -5.55 30.58
CA ARG A 137 -34.80 -4.46 30.22
C ARG A 137 -33.42 -4.99 29.86
N ARG A 138 -32.86 -5.90 30.67
CA ARG A 138 -31.53 -6.49 30.40
C ARG A 138 -31.54 -7.37 29.15
N GLN A 139 -32.62 -8.12 28.89
CA GLN A 139 -32.77 -8.88 27.65
C GLN A 139 -32.75 -7.97 26.43
N GLU A 140 -33.45 -6.83 26.52
CA GLU A 140 -33.48 -5.83 25.47
C GLU A 140 -32.11 -5.21 25.25
N ASP A 141 -31.39 -4.83 26.32
CA ASP A 141 -30.02 -4.31 26.23
C ASP A 141 -29.06 -5.31 25.58
N VAL A 142 -29.12 -6.60 25.96
CA VAL A 142 -28.31 -7.66 25.34
C VAL A 142 -28.64 -7.81 23.85
N LYS A 143 -29.92 -7.78 23.49
CA LYS A 143 -30.36 -7.85 22.08
C LYS A 143 -29.86 -6.65 21.27
N VAL A 144 -29.99 -5.45 21.82
CA VAL A 144 -29.49 -4.22 21.21
C VAL A 144 -27.98 -4.29 21.01
N GLN A 145 -27.24 -4.74 22.02
CA GLN A 145 -25.79 -4.89 21.91
C GLN A 145 -25.40 -5.92 20.85
N HIS A 146 -26.09 -7.05 20.80
CA HIS A 146 -25.85 -8.08 19.78
C HIS A 146 -26.10 -7.56 18.37
N LEU A 147 -27.23 -6.89 18.14
CA LEU A 147 -27.54 -6.28 16.84
C LEU A 147 -26.52 -5.20 16.46
N ALA A 148 -26.06 -4.39 17.42
CA ALA A 148 -25.03 -3.38 17.16
C ALA A 148 -23.70 -4.03 16.74
N THR A 149 -23.30 -5.15 17.37
CA THR A 149 -22.13 -5.93 16.95
C THR A 149 -22.33 -6.50 15.54
N LEU A 150 -23.52 -7.01 15.19
CA LEU A 150 -23.80 -7.48 13.83
C LEU A 150 -23.67 -6.35 12.80
N VAL A 151 -24.14 -5.14 13.11
CA VAL A 151 -23.95 -3.97 12.22
C VAL A 151 -22.45 -3.72 12.00
N GLU A 152 -21.65 -3.69 13.06
CA GLU A 152 -20.21 -3.48 12.98
C GLU A 152 -19.51 -4.55 12.13
N ASP A 153 -19.83 -5.82 12.36
CA ASP A 153 -19.25 -6.93 11.60
C ASP A 153 -19.64 -6.87 10.12
N ARG A 154 -20.89 -6.51 9.79
CA ARG A 154 -21.32 -6.34 8.39
C ARG A 154 -20.67 -5.14 7.72
N ILE A 155 -20.41 -4.06 8.46
CA ILE A 155 -19.61 -2.93 7.96
C ILE A 155 -18.20 -3.40 7.63
N ARG A 156 -17.57 -4.16 8.54
CA ARG A 156 -16.22 -4.71 8.35
C ARG A 156 -16.14 -5.63 7.13
N ASP A 157 -17.15 -6.45 6.93
CA ASP A 157 -17.27 -7.36 5.78
C ASP A 157 -17.65 -6.67 4.46
N GLY A 158 -18.00 -5.37 4.49
CA GLY A 158 -18.47 -4.63 3.32
C GLY A 158 -19.91 -4.96 2.88
N ARG A 159 -20.68 -5.68 3.71
CA ARG A 159 -22.08 -6.05 3.46
C ARG A 159 -23.03 -4.96 3.94
N LEU A 160 -23.05 -3.84 3.23
CA LEU A 160 -23.68 -2.61 3.73
C LEU A 160 -25.20 -2.56 3.52
N THR A 161 -25.69 -2.82 2.31
CA THR A 161 -27.09 -2.52 1.93
C THR A 161 -27.94 -3.71 1.51
N GLU A 162 -27.34 -4.74 0.92
CA GLU A 162 -28.09 -5.79 0.21
C GLU A 162 -28.23 -7.06 1.07
N GLY A 163 -29.45 -7.60 1.12
CA GLY A 163 -29.79 -8.83 1.84
C GLY A 163 -30.29 -8.63 3.27
N ASP A 164 -30.92 -9.68 3.79
CA ASP A 164 -31.47 -9.72 5.16
C ASP A 164 -30.36 -9.70 6.23
N ASP A 165 -29.13 -10.07 5.85
CA ASP A 165 -27.93 -10.07 6.68
C ASP A 165 -26.95 -8.95 6.27
N SER A 166 -27.46 -7.71 6.20
CA SER A 166 -26.68 -6.51 5.89
C SER A 166 -26.58 -5.57 7.10
N ALA A 167 -25.61 -4.66 7.07
CA ALA A 167 -25.51 -3.64 8.11
C ALA A 167 -26.78 -2.78 8.20
N LYS A 168 -27.38 -2.44 7.05
CA LYS A 168 -28.65 -1.71 6.96
C LYS A 168 -29.81 -2.47 7.59
N SER A 169 -29.96 -3.77 7.32
CA SER A 169 -31.07 -4.56 7.85
C SER A 169 -31.01 -4.67 9.38
N HIS A 170 -29.82 -4.95 9.94
CA HIS A 170 -29.61 -5.00 11.40
C HIS A 170 -29.81 -3.63 12.06
N LEU A 171 -29.37 -2.55 11.40
CA LEU A 171 -29.60 -1.19 11.90
C LEU A 171 -31.09 -0.82 11.92
N GLN A 172 -31.87 -1.23 10.93
CA GLN A 172 -33.32 -1.02 10.92
C GLN A 172 -34.02 -1.74 12.09
N GLN A 173 -33.54 -2.93 12.47
CA GLN A 173 -34.02 -3.63 13.66
C GLN A 173 -33.66 -2.88 14.95
N LEU A 174 -32.47 -2.28 15.02
CA LEU A 174 -32.08 -1.44 16.16
C LEU A 174 -32.94 -0.18 16.27
N GLN A 175 -33.20 0.50 15.16
CA GLN A 175 -34.00 1.72 15.16
C GLN A 175 -35.48 1.47 15.48
N SER A 176 -36.02 0.30 15.14
CA SER A 176 -37.39 -0.06 15.49
C SER A 176 -37.56 -0.49 16.95
N GLY A 177 -36.55 -1.16 17.53
CA GLY A 177 -36.58 -1.60 18.94
C GLY A 177 -36.14 -0.52 19.93
N ALA A 178 -35.00 0.14 19.68
CA ALA A 178 -34.35 1.00 20.64
C ALA A 178 -33.68 2.24 19.98
N PRO A 179 -34.46 3.17 19.39
CA PRO A 179 -33.92 4.30 18.62
C PRO A 179 -33.10 5.28 19.46
N ALA A 180 -33.43 5.44 20.75
CA ALA A 180 -32.74 6.36 21.65
C ALA A 180 -31.52 5.73 22.36
N ASN A 181 -31.25 4.44 22.15
CA ASN A 181 -30.12 3.76 22.79
C ASN A 181 -28.79 4.24 22.20
N ALA A 182 -27.78 4.41 23.05
CA ALA A 182 -26.45 4.86 22.65
C ALA A 182 -25.78 3.92 21.64
N ALA A 183 -25.98 2.60 21.75
CA ALA A 183 -25.47 1.62 20.80
C ALA A 183 -26.13 1.79 19.41
N THR A 184 -27.43 2.06 19.37
CA THR A 184 -28.16 2.38 18.13
C THR A 184 -27.62 3.65 17.48
N GLN A 185 -27.45 4.72 18.26
CA GLN A 185 -26.90 5.99 17.74
C GLN A 185 -25.48 5.83 17.19
N ARG A 186 -24.64 5.04 17.88
CA ARG A 186 -23.30 4.70 17.40
C ARG A 186 -23.35 3.90 16.09
N ALA A 187 -24.22 2.88 16.02
CA ALA A 187 -24.39 2.09 14.80
C ALA A 187 -24.88 2.93 13.60
N VAL A 188 -25.77 3.91 13.82
CA VAL A 188 -26.17 4.90 12.80
C VAL A 188 -24.98 5.71 12.31
N HIS A 189 -24.18 6.24 13.24
CA HIS A 189 -22.99 7.02 12.92
C HIS A 189 -21.99 6.20 12.11
N ASP A 190 -21.70 4.97 12.54
CA ASP A 190 -20.69 4.12 11.91
C ASP A 190 -21.12 3.66 10.51
N LEU A 191 -22.40 3.30 10.32
CA LEU A 191 -22.91 2.97 8.99
C LEU A 191 -22.93 4.20 8.06
N THR A 192 -23.26 5.39 8.60
CA THR A 192 -23.18 6.64 7.83
C THR A 192 -21.74 6.91 7.38
N ALA A 193 -20.76 6.73 8.27
CA ALA A 193 -19.34 6.86 7.93
C ALA A 193 -18.89 5.84 6.87
N ALA A 194 -19.39 4.60 6.93
CA ALA A 194 -19.13 3.58 5.94
C ALA A 194 -19.68 3.96 4.54
N TYR A 195 -20.91 4.49 4.47
CA TYR A 195 -21.47 5.01 3.23
C TYR A 195 -20.68 6.19 2.68
N LEU A 196 -20.25 7.14 3.52
CA LEU A 196 -19.43 8.28 3.08
C LEU A 196 -18.06 7.83 2.56
N LYS A 197 -17.47 6.81 3.16
CA LYS A 197 -16.24 6.20 2.63
C LYS A 197 -16.47 5.66 1.21
N LYS A 198 -17.57 4.92 0.98
CA LYS A 198 -17.93 4.41 -0.35
C LYS A 198 -18.24 5.52 -1.35
N ALA A 199 -18.94 6.56 -0.93
CA ALA A 199 -19.19 7.74 -1.76
C ALA A 199 -17.87 8.41 -2.17
N ARG A 200 -16.89 8.53 -1.26
CA ARG A 200 -15.56 9.09 -1.56
C ARG A 200 -14.78 8.23 -2.54
N GLU A 201 -14.76 6.92 -2.36
CA GLU A 201 -14.14 5.96 -3.29
C GLU A 201 -14.72 6.14 -4.69
N ALA A 202 -16.05 6.18 -4.82
CA ALA A 202 -16.74 6.41 -6.09
C ALA A 202 -16.42 7.80 -6.69
N ALA A 203 -16.38 8.85 -5.86
CA ALA A 203 -16.07 10.21 -6.27
C ALA A 203 -14.64 10.34 -6.82
N LEU A 204 -13.67 9.64 -6.22
CA LEU A 204 -12.28 9.60 -6.71
C LEU A 204 -12.15 8.74 -7.98
N ALA A 205 -12.96 7.68 -8.09
CA ALA A 205 -13.06 6.86 -9.29
C ALA A 205 -13.85 7.52 -10.44
N LYS A 206 -14.34 8.76 -10.25
CA LYS A 206 -15.20 9.50 -11.21
C LYS A 206 -16.50 8.75 -11.56
N ASN A 207 -16.99 7.90 -10.66
CA ASN A 207 -18.25 7.18 -10.80
C ASN A 207 -19.38 7.92 -10.08
N SER A 208 -20.01 8.87 -10.78
CA SER A 208 -21.06 9.73 -10.20
C SER A 208 -22.34 8.99 -9.82
N ALA A 209 -22.63 7.85 -10.48
CA ALA A 209 -23.83 7.07 -10.18
C ALA A 209 -23.71 6.40 -8.79
N ASP A 210 -22.57 5.77 -8.51
CA ASP A 210 -22.33 5.17 -7.19
C ASP A 210 -22.13 6.23 -6.11
N GLU A 211 -21.46 7.35 -6.42
CA GLU A 211 -21.34 8.49 -5.50
C GLU A 211 -22.73 8.95 -5.01
N GLU A 212 -23.66 9.21 -5.93
CA GLU A 212 -25.02 9.66 -5.60
C GLU A 212 -25.84 8.59 -4.86
N ARG A 213 -25.67 7.31 -5.23
CA ARG A 213 -26.30 6.18 -4.52
C ARG A 213 -25.89 6.16 -3.05
N TRP A 214 -24.59 6.19 -2.77
CA TRP A 214 -24.09 6.13 -1.38
C TRP A 214 -24.43 7.38 -0.57
N LEU A 215 -24.44 8.56 -1.20
CA LEU A 215 -24.92 9.78 -0.54
C LEU A 215 -26.41 9.74 -0.21
N THR A 216 -27.23 9.12 -1.06
CA THR A 216 -28.65 8.91 -0.79
C THR A 216 -28.87 7.97 0.39
N GLU A 217 -28.10 6.88 0.48
CA GLU A 217 -28.13 5.97 1.62
C GLU A 217 -27.71 6.67 2.93
N ALA A 218 -26.65 7.48 2.90
CA ALA A 218 -26.22 8.27 4.06
C ALA A 218 -27.27 9.31 4.50
N ARG A 219 -27.93 9.99 3.54
CA ARG A 219 -29.06 10.89 3.83
C ARG A 219 -30.23 10.16 4.48
N GLY A 220 -30.51 8.93 4.06
CA GLY A 220 -31.54 8.07 4.67
C GLY A 220 -31.30 7.78 6.15
N LEU A 221 -30.05 7.87 6.63
CA LEU A 221 -29.68 7.69 8.03
C LEU A 221 -29.62 8.99 8.86
N GLY A 222 -30.03 10.13 8.28
CA GLY A 222 -30.12 11.40 9.00
C GLY A 222 -28.90 12.33 8.89
N MET A 223 -28.05 12.12 7.88
CA MET A 223 -26.93 13.01 7.56
C MET A 223 -27.41 14.48 7.36
N LYS A 224 -26.75 15.44 8.02
CA LYS A 224 -27.14 16.86 7.97
C LYS A 224 -26.50 17.56 6.77
N ALA A 225 -27.07 18.70 6.37
CA ALA A 225 -26.52 19.53 5.29
C ALA A 225 -25.07 19.99 5.54
N ALA A 226 -24.71 20.23 6.80
CA ALA A 226 -23.34 20.57 7.19
C ALA A 226 -22.35 19.43 6.90
N ASP A 227 -22.75 18.18 7.15
CA ASP A 227 -21.93 17.00 6.88
C ASP A 227 -21.72 16.82 5.37
N ILE A 228 -22.74 17.12 4.56
CA ILE A 228 -22.66 17.05 3.10
C ILE A 228 -21.64 18.08 2.58
N THR A 229 -21.70 19.29 3.12
CA THR A 229 -20.75 20.36 2.77
C THR A 229 -19.33 20.01 3.21
N ALA A 230 -19.15 19.37 4.37
CA ALA A 230 -17.86 18.87 4.82
C ALA A 230 -17.32 17.78 3.89
N PHE A 231 -18.15 16.81 3.52
CA PHE A 231 -17.81 15.75 2.57
C PHE A 231 -17.37 16.31 1.21
N GLN A 232 -18.13 17.26 0.64
CA GLN A 232 -17.79 17.87 -0.64
C GLN A 232 -16.44 18.59 -0.63
N ARG A 233 -16.13 19.33 0.44
CA ARG A 233 -14.82 19.99 0.62
C ARG A 233 -13.69 18.97 0.76
N GLU A 234 -13.94 17.86 1.45
CA GLU A 234 -12.94 16.80 1.59
C GLU A 234 -12.66 16.10 0.26
N VAL A 235 -13.70 15.75 -0.50
CA VAL A 235 -13.58 15.13 -1.83
C VAL A 235 -12.88 16.06 -2.80
N SER A 236 -13.21 17.35 -2.82
CA SER A 236 -12.54 18.32 -3.70
C SER A 236 -11.06 18.47 -3.34
N GLY A 237 -10.74 18.55 -2.05
CA GLY A 237 -9.35 18.55 -1.58
C GLY A 237 -8.59 17.26 -1.92
N ALA A 238 -9.24 16.10 -1.81
CA ALA A 238 -8.65 14.82 -2.17
C ALA A 238 -8.42 14.71 -3.69
N ARG A 239 -9.36 15.17 -4.51
CA ARG A 239 -9.20 15.25 -5.98
C ARG A 239 -8.03 16.16 -6.36
N GLN A 240 -7.91 17.33 -5.73
CA GLN A 240 -6.81 18.25 -5.98
C GLN A 240 -5.45 17.62 -5.61
N LYS A 241 -5.36 16.95 -4.47
CA LYS A 241 -4.16 16.21 -4.06
C LYS A 241 -3.80 15.08 -5.03
N ALA A 242 -4.78 14.35 -5.54
CA ALA A 242 -4.55 13.31 -6.54
C ALA A 242 -3.98 13.89 -7.84
N VAL A 243 -4.55 15.01 -8.33
CA VAL A 243 -4.02 15.74 -9.50
C VAL A 243 -2.59 16.22 -9.28
N GLN A 244 -2.28 16.75 -8.09
CA GLN A 244 -0.92 17.18 -7.73
C GLN A 244 0.06 15.99 -7.71
N ALA A 245 -0.32 14.87 -7.09
CA ALA A 245 0.50 13.66 -7.04
C ALA A 245 0.76 13.06 -8.44
N ASP A 246 -0.26 13.06 -9.31
CA ASP A 246 -0.10 12.63 -10.70
C ASP A 246 0.85 13.56 -11.47
N ALA A 247 0.74 14.88 -11.27
CA ALA A 247 1.66 15.86 -11.86
C ALA A 247 3.11 15.67 -11.38
N GLU A 248 3.32 15.46 -10.07
CA GLU A 248 4.63 15.16 -9.49
C GLU A 248 5.24 13.88 -10.06
N ARG A 249 4.44 12.82 -10.17
CA ARG A 249 4.86 11.55 -10.80
C ARG A 249 5.26 11.74 -12.25
N MET A 250 4.47 12.48 -13.02
CA MET A 250 4.78 12.81 -14.42
C MET A 250 6.06 13.63 -14.54
N LEU A 251 6.31 14.58 -13.64
CA LEU A 251 7.57 15.33 -13.58
C LEU A 251 8.77 14.43 -13.30
N GLN A 252 8.61 13.44 -12.41
CA GLN A 252 9.67 12.46 -12.17
C GLN A 252 9.96 11.61 -13.41
N LEU A 253 8.93 11.17 -14.13
CA LEU A 253 9.08 10.43 -15.39
C LEU A 253 9.75 11.29 -16.47
N THR A 254 9.37 12.56 -16.60
CA THR A 254 10.05 13.54 -17.46
C THR A 254 11.54 13.62 -17.14
N ARG A 255 11.91 13.81 -15.86
CA ARG A 255 13.31 13.92 -15.43
C ARG A 255 14.08 12.63 -15.67
N ALA A 256 13.45 11.47 -15.50
CA ALA A 256 14.05 10.19 -15.87
C ALA A 256 14.30 10.11 -17.39
N ALA A 257 13.29 10.41 -18.21
CA ALA A 257 13.42 10.40 -19.66
C ALA A 257 14.50 11.38 -20.17
N LEU A 258 14.62 12.56 -19.57
CA LEU A 258 15.68 13.54 -19.89
C LEU A 258 17.09 13.02 -19.55
N ARG A 259 17.24 12.32 -18.43
CA ARG A 259 18.51 11.68 -18.04
C ARG A 259 18.86 10.51 -18.96
N ASP A 260 17.87 9.74 -19.37
CA ASP A 260 18.02 8.58 -20.24
C ASP A 260 18.21 8.96 -21.73
N GLY A 261 18.09 10.25 -22.08
CA GLY A 261 18.16 10.73 -23.47
C GLY A 261 16.91 10.43 -24.31
N ARG A 262 15.81 10.00 -23.69
CA ARG A 262 14.50 9.77 -24.32
C ARG A 262 13.76 11.08 -24.52
N LEU A 263 14.26 11.92 -25.43
CA LEU A 263 13.77 13.29 -25.62
C LEU A 263 12.39 13.32 -26.30
N THR A 264 12.27 12.67 -27.45
CA THR A 264 11.04 12.62 -28.29
C THR A 264 10.53 11.19 -28.48
N ASP A 265 11.43 10.22 -28.42
CA ASP A 265 11.17 8.81 -28.67
C ASP A 265 11.47 8.00 -27.40
N PRO A 266 10.64 7.00 -27.05
CA PRO A 266 9.40 6.59 -27.73
C PRO A 266 8.24 7.58 -27.60
N ALA A 267 7.28 7.53 -28.54
CA ALA A 267 6.19 8.50 -28.64
C ALA A 267 5.30 8.65 -27.39
N GLN A 268 5.21 7.62 -26.54
CA GLN A 268 4.40 7.60 -25.30
C GLN A 268 5.23 7.42 -24.02
N ASP A 269 6.55 7.54 -24.13
CA ASP A 269 7.48 7.33 -23.02
C ASP A 269 8.74 8.19 -23.24
N SER A 270 8.52 9.47 -23.53
CA SER A 270 9.58 10.46 -23.75
C SER A 270 9.34 11.72 -22.93
N ALA A 271 10.41 12.48 -22.69
CA ALA A 271 10.33 13.75 -21.99
C ALA A 271 9.33 14.71 -22.67
N ALA A 272 9.31 14.76 -24.00
CA ALA A 272 8.34 15.54 -24.77
C ALA A 272 6.90 15.10 -24.54
N TRP A 273 6.64 13.78 -24.44
CA TRP A 273 5.30 13.27 -24.18
C TRP A 273 4.80 13.65 -22.78
N TYR A 274 5.62 13.39 -21.75
CA TYR A 274 5.28 13.71 -20.36
C TYR A 274 5.07 15.22 -20.16
N LEU A 275 5.96 16.06 -20.70
CA LEU A 275 5.84 17.52 -20.62
C LEU A 275 4.65 18.07 -21.40
N GLY A 276 4.33 17.48 -22.56
CA GLY A 276 3.15 17.89 -23.33
C GLY A 276 1.85 17.71 -22.55
N GLN A 277 1.73 16.62 -21.78
CA GLN A 277 0.59 16.42 -20.88
C GLN A 277 0.59 17.43 -19.72
N LEU A 278 1.73 17.60 -19.06
CA LEU A 278 1.87 18.51 -17.92
C LEU A 278 1.56 19.97 -18.28
N GLN A 279 2.03 20.46 -19.43
CA GLN A 279 1.73 21.82 -19.90
C GLN A 279 0.24 22.01 -20.18
N SER A 280 -0.45 20.95 -20.59
CA SER A 280 -1.89 20.99 -20.86
C SER A 280 -2.72 20.98 -19.56
N SER A 281 -2.22 20.32 -18.50
CA SER A 281 -2.91 20.23 -17.20
C SER A 281 -2.57 21.36 -16.23
N ASP A 282 -1.30 21.82 -16.20
CA ASP A 282 -0.79 22.79 -15.23
C ASP A 282 0.34 23.67 -15.84
N PRO A 283 -0.02 24.61 -16.73
CA PRO A 283 0.96 25.46 -17.43
C PRO A 283 1.69 26.45 -16.51
N ALA A 284 1.17 26.74 -15.32
CA ALA A 284 1.74 27.71 -14.39
C ALA A 284 2.82 27.13 -13.47
N ASN A 285 3.07 25.81 -13.55
CA ASN A 285 4.00 25.13 -12.67
C ASN A 285 5.45 25.43 -13.04
N ALA A 286 6.19 26.05 -12.11
CA ALA A 286 7.60 26.40 -12.31
C ALA A 286 8.48 25.18 -12.65
N ALA A 287 8.20 24.01 -12.05
CA ALA A 287 8.95 22.79 -12.34
C ALA A 287 8.71 22.27 -13.77
N VAL A 288 7.53 22.52 -14.34
CA VAL A 288 7.21 22.22 -15.73
C VAL A 288 7.96 23.17 -16.66
N ALA A 289 8.03 24.47 -16.32
CA ALA A 289 8.81 25.45 -17.08
C ALA A 289 10.31 25.12 -17.09
N ASP A 290 10.87 24.71 -15.94
CA ASP A 290 12.28 24.31 -15.83
C ASP A 290 12.59 23.07 -16.68
N ALA A 291 11.78 22.02 -16.56
CA ALA A 291 11.95 20.80 -17.34
C ALA A 291 11.72 21.03 -18.84
N SER A 292 10.82 21.95 -19.23
CA SER A 292 10.61 22.34 -20.63
C SER A 292 11.86 23.00 -21.22
N ARG A 293 12.50 23.91 -20.47
CA ARG A 293 13.76 24.55 -20.89
C ARG A 293 14.90 23.55 -21.00
N GLU A 294 15.01 22.59 -20.08
CA GLU A 294 16.01 21.53 -20.16
C GLU A 294 15.82 20.66 -21.42
N LEU A 295 14.58 20.24 -21.70
CA LEU A 295 14.25 19.48 -22.91
C LEU A 295 14.61 20.28 -24.17
N ALA A 296 14.21 21.56 -24.22
CA ALA A 296 14.51 22.44 -25.35
C ALA A 296 16.02 22.55 -25.60
N GLY A 297 16.83 22.71 -24.55
CA GLY A 297 18.29 22.73 -24.65
C GLY A 297 18.88 21.43 -25.22
N LYS A 298 18.48 20.28 -24.67
CA LYS A 298 18.94 18.95 -25.16
C LYS A 298 18.53 18.69 -26.62
N LEU A 299 17.35 19.15 -27.03
CA LEU A 299 16.90 19.05 -28.43
C LEU A 299 17.73 19.94 -29.35
N LEU A 300 18.08 21.16 -28.94
CA LEU A 300 18.98 22.02 -29.71
C LEU A 300 20.38 21.39 -29.84
N GLU A 301 20.90 20.77 -28.79
CA GLU A 301 22.18 20.04 -28.83
C GLU A 301 22.14 18.85 -29.81
N ARG A 302 21.07 18.05 -29.75
CA ARG A 302 20.87 16.93 -30.68
C ARG A 302 20.72 17.40 -32.13
N ALA A 303 20.01 18.51 -32.36
CA ALA A 303 19.89 19.15 -33.67
C ALA A 303 21.25 19.63 -34.20
N ARG A 304 22.06 20.29 -33.36
CA ARG A 304 23.43 20.71 -33.73
C ARG A 304 24.28 19.51 -34.14
N ALA A 305 24.27 18.44 -33.33
CA ALA A 305 25.03 17.23 -33.62
C ALA A 305 24.57 16.56 -34.93
N ALA A 306 23.27 16.53 -35.21
CA ALA A 306 22.73 16.02 -36.47
C ALA A 306 23.23 16.84 -37.68
N VAL A 307 23.19 18.17 -37.59
CA VAL A 307 23.68 19.07 -38.65
C VAL A 307 25.18 18.89 -38.89
N PHE A 308 25.99 18.76 -37.84
CA PHE A 308 27.42 18.46 -37.97
C PHE A 308 27.70 17.08 -38.58
N ALA A 309 26.83 16.11 -38.34
CA ALA A 309 26.88 14.79 -38.96
C ALA A 309 26.29 14.76 -40.40
N GLY A 310 25.88 15.90 -40.95
CA GLY A 310 25.27 15.99 -42.29
C GLY A 310 23.83 15.46 -42.36
N LYS A 311 23.16 15.26 -41.23
CA LYS A 311 21.74 14.86 -41.12
C LYS A 311 20.85 16.09 -40.85
N SER A 312 19.55 16.01 -41.12
CA SER A 312 18.60 17.08 -40.73
C SER A 312 18.36 17.08 -39.22
N GLY A 313 18.39 18.26 -38.62
CA GLY A 313 17.99 18.52 -37.23
C GLY A 313 16.62 19.21 -37.10
N ASP A 314 15.84 19.30 -38.18
CA ASP A 314 14.63 20.13 -38.24
C ASP A 314 13.53 19.68 -37.27
N ALA A 315 13.38 18.35 -37.09
CA ALA A 315 12.41 17.78 -36.16
C ALA A 315 12.69 18.18 -34.70
N ASP A 316 13.97 18.16 -34.33
CA ASP A 316 14.43 18.55 -32.99
C ASP A 316 14.30 20.05 -32.79
N LEU A 317 14.61 20.86 -33.81
CA LEU A 317 14.37 22.30 -33.82
C LEU A 317 12.89 22.65 -33.62
N ALA A 318 11.98 21.92 -34.28
CA ALA A 318 10.54 22.11 -34.14
C ALA A 318 10.06 21.79 -32.72
N GLN A 319 10.50 20.68 -32.13
CA GLN A 319 10.16 20.32 -30.76
C GLN A 319 10.81 21.29 -29.76
N ALA A 320 12.06 21.71 -29.96
CA ALA A 320 12.73 22.67 -29.10
C ALA A 320 11.95 23.99 -29.02
N LYS A 321 11.49 24.52 -30.17
CA LYS A 321 10.63 25.71 -30.22
C LYS A 321 9.30 25.50 -29.47
N ARG A 322 8.67 24.33 -29.60
CA ARG A 322 7.44 23.97 -28.86
C ARG A 322 7.64 24.04 -27.34
N PHE A 323 8.80 23.60 -26.84
CA PHE A 323 9.12 23.60 -25.41
C PHE A 323 9.80 24.89 -24.93
N GLY A 324 9.77 25.96 -25.72
CA GLY A 324 10.22 27.29 -25.31
C GLY A 324 11.72 27.57 -25.50
N ALA A 325 12.37 26.92 -26.48
CA ALA A 325 13.71 27.29 -26.90
C ALA A 325 13.83 28.77 -27.28
N ASP A 326 14.96 29.40 -26.97
CA ASP A 326 15.25 30.77 -27.41
C ASP A 326 15.27 30.81 -28.95
N PRO A 327 14.46 31.68 -29.59
CA PRO A 327 14.44 31.84 -31.04
C PRO A 327 15.82 32.09 -31.66
N LYS A 328 16.70 32.82 -30.96
CA LYS A 328 18.06 33.12 -31.42
C LYS A 328 18.92 31.85 -31.46
N GLU A 329 18.83 31.01 -30.43
CA GLU A 329 19.56 29.75 -30.40
C GLU A 329 19.07 28.79 -31.47
N ALA A 330 17.74 28.71 -31.67
CA ALA A 330 17.16 27.89 -32.73
C ALA A 330 17.60 28.36 -34.14
N LEU A 331 17.63 29.67 -34.39
CA LEU A 331 18.14 30.24 -35.64
C LEU A 331 19.63 29.94 -35.83
N ALA A 332 20.44 30.02 -34.77
CA ALA A 332 21.86 29.70 -34.85
C ALA A 332 22.08 28.24 -35.29
N VAL A 333 21.29 27.28 -34.78
CA VAL A 333 21.38 25.87 -35.22
C VAL A 333 20.95 25.70 -36.67
N GLN A 334 19.90 26.39 -37.11
CA GLN A 334 19.40 26.29 -38.48
C GLN A 334 20.38 26.86 -39.53
N GLN A 335 21.20 27.83 -39.13
CA GLN A 335 22.23 28.44 -39.98
C GLN A 335 23.57 27.69 -39.95
N LEU A 336 23.72 26.65 -39.12
CA LEU A 336 24.90 25.79 -39.15
C LEU A 336 24.96 25.08 -40.50
N THR A 337 26.06 25.27 -41.23
CA THR A 337 26.37 24.48 -42.43
C THR A 337 27.39 23.41 -42.05
N PRO A 338 27.23 22.14 -42.52
CA PRO A 338 28.28 21.16 -42.33
C PRO A 338 29.52 21.69 -43.05
N ALA A 339 30.59 21.93 -42.30
CA ALA A 339 31.85 22.36 -42.87
C ALA A 339 32.33 21.28 -43.84
N LYS A 340 32.09 21.46 -45.14
CA LYS A 340 32.80 20.74 -46.21
C LYS A 340 34.27 21.09 -46.06
N SER A 341 35.05 20.24 -45.40
CA SER A 341 36.51 20.28 -45.49
C SER A 341 36.90 19.92 -46.94
N LYS A 342 36.94 20.92 -47.82
CA LYS A 342 37.78 20.83 -49.02
C LYS A 342 39.22 20.77 -48.53
N GLY A 343 39.82 19.59 -48.53
CA GLY A 343 41.28 19.45 -48.49
C GLY A 343 41.92 20.20 -49.67
N PRO A 344 43.22 20.53 -49.60
CA PRO A 344 43.93 21.23 -50.68
C PRO A 344 43.81 20.45 -51.99
N ASP A 345 43.74 21.17 -53.12
CA ASP A 345 43.62 20.61 -54.47
C ASP A 345 44.85 19.76 -54.84
N THR A 346 44.78 18.47 -54.50
CA THR A 346 45.85 17.50 -54.66
C THR A 346 46.23 17.29 -56.13
N ALA A 347 45.29 17.48 -57.05
CA ALA A 347 45.54 17.36 -58.49
C ALA A 347 46.42 18.51 -59.03
N ALA A 348 46.20 19.73 -58.56
CA ALA A 348 47.02 20.88 -58.91
C ALA A 348 48.44 20.79 -58.31
N LEU A 349 48.60 20.15 -57.15
CA LEU A 349 49.89 19.94 -56.51
C LEU A 349 50.69 18.80 -57.15
N ALA A 350 50.04 17.68 -57.49
CA ALA A 350 50.68 16.53 -58.11
C ALA A 350 51.26 16.86 -59.51
N SER A 351 50.61 17.74 -60.28
CA SER A 351 51.08 18.13 -61.62
C SER A 351 52.34 19.02 -61.63
N ARG A 352 52.74 19.57 -60.47
CA ARG A 352 53.93 20.42 -60.30
C ARG A 352 55.15 19.66 -59.80
N LEU A 353 55.00 18.37 -59.49
CA LEU A 353 56.09 17.52 -59.03
C LEU A 353 57.07 17.21 -60.16
N THR A 354 58.36 17.47 -59.94
CA THR A 354 59.42 17.11 -60.88
C THR A 354 60.09 15.81 -60.41
N ARG A 355 60.06 14.76 -61.23
CA ARG A 355 60.78 13.52 -60.95
C ARG A 355 62.27 13.69 -61.23
N LEU A 356 63.11 13.45 -60.24
CA LEU A 356 64.57 13.55 -60.34
C LEU A 356 65.21 12.24 -60.83
N ARG A 357 64.74 11.10 -60.31
CA ARG A 357 65.21 9.76 -60.69
C ARG A 357 64.08 8.75 -60.64
N GLY A 358 64.15 7.72 -61.49
CA GLY A 358 63.24 6.59 -61.43
C GLY A 358 63.59 5.53 -62.46
N ALA A 359 63.55 4.26 -62.04
CA ALA A 359 63.64 3.13 -62.95
C ALA A 359 62.30 2.93 -63.67
N SER A 360 62.37 2.51 -64.94
CA SER A 360 61.24 1.88 -65.62
C SER A 360 60.89 0.58 -64.89
N PRO A 361 59.61 0.16 -64.85
CA PRO A 361 59.25 -1.10 -64.24
C PRO A 361 59.88 -2.27 -65.00
N ASP A 362 60.39 -3.25 -64.26
CA ASP A 362 60.81 -4.52 -64.85
C ASP A 362 59.58 -5.23 -65.42
N TYR A 363 59.70 -5.73 -66.65
CA TYR A 363 58.61 -6.47 -67.26
C TYR A 363 58.52 -7.88 -66.64
N PRO A 364 57.37 -8.29 -66.07
CA PRO A 364 57.26 -9.61 -65.45
C PRO A 364 57.52 -10.74 -66.47
N ALA A 365 58.46 -11.64 -66.17
CA ALA A 365 58.81 -12.76 -67.05
C ALA A 365 57.60 -13.64 -67.48
N PRO A 366 56.61 -13.92 -66.59
CA PRO A 366 55.40 -14.63 -67.00
C PRO A 366 54.57 -13.85 -68.03
N ALA A 367 54.47 -12.52 -67.89
CA ALA A 367 53.75 -11.66 -68.83
C ALA A 367 54.45 -11.59 -70.18
N LEU A 368 55.80 -11.59 -70.19
CA LEU A 368 56.60 -11.60 -71.41
C LEU A 368 56.39 -12.89 -72.22
N THR A 369 56.42 -14.04 -71.53
CA THR A 369 56.20 -15.37 -72.15
C THR A 369 54.80 -15.50 -72.75
N GLN A 370 53.82 -14.82 -72.17
CA GLN A 370 52.41 -14.87 -72.59
C GLN A 370 52.02 -13.70 -73.51
N HIS A 371 52.97 -12.85 -73.91
CA HIS A 371 52.72 -11.67 -74.74
C HIS A 371 51.63 -10.71 -74.20
N LEU A 372 51.44 -10.66 -72.88
CA LEU A 372 50.41 -9.85 -72.24
C LEU A 372 50.86 -8.40 -72.16
N SER A 373 50.03 -7.43 -72.52
CA SER A 373 50.28 -5.99 -72.27
C SER A 373 49.18 -5.42 -71.36
N GLY A 374 49.45 -4.29 -70.72
CA GLY A 374 48.50 -3.76 -69.73
C GLY A 374 48.85 -2.40 -69.15
N SER A 375 48.11 -2.02 -68.10
CA SER A 375 48.38 -0.80 -67.35
C SER A 375 48.02 -0.94 -65.88
N VAL A 376 48.75 -0.22 -65.03
CA VAL A 376 48.51 -0.14 -63.58
C VAL A 376 48.39 1.33 -63.18
N VAL A 377 47.33 1.67 -62.48
CA VAL A 377 47.14 2.97 -61.84
C VAL A 377 47.51 2.85 -60.37
N LEU A 378 48.49 3.64 -59.93
CA LEU A 378 48.96 3.67 -58.55
C LEU A 378 48.64 5.00 -57.90
N GLU A 379 48.30 4.95 -56.61
CA GLU A 379 48.26 6.10 -55.71
C GLU A 379 49.37 5.95 -54.66
N PHE A 380 50.07 7.05 -54.41
CA PHE A 380 51.18 7.13 -53.45
C PHE A 380 51.38 8.57 -52.99
N THR A 381 52.11 8.76 -51.89
CA THR A 381 52.46 10.08 -51.36
C THR A 381 53.93 10.38 -51.65
N VAL A 382 54.22 11.58 -52.17
CA VAL A 382 55.58 12.13 -52.18
C VAL A 382 55.76 12.94 -50.91
N ASP A 383 56.71 12.54 -50.07
CA ASP A 383 56.96 13.21 -48.80
C ASP A 383 57.79 14.51 -48.95
N THR A 384 58.03 15.18 -47.83
CA THR A 384 58.79 16.44 -47.79
C THR A 384 60.26 16.31 -48.21
N SER A 385 60.81 15.10 -48.26
CA SER A 385 62.16 14.81 -48.74
C SER A 385 62.21 14.40 -50.21
N GLY A 386 61.03 14.22 -50.85
CA GLY A 386 60.91 13.77 -52.23
C GLY A 386 60.90 12.25 -52.41
N GLU A 387 60.76 11.49 -51.33
CA GLU A 387 60.60 10.03 -51.38
C GLU A 387 59.14 9.62 -51.55
N THR A 388 58.91 8.46 -52.17
CA THR A 388 57.57 7.90 -52.37
C THR A 388 57.23 6.94 -51.23
N ARG A 389 56.02 7.06 -50.68
CA ARG A 389 55.49 6.15 -49.64
C ARG A 389 53.99 5.92 -49.82
N ASP A 390 53.43 5.03 -49.00
CA ASP A 390 51.99 4.67 -49.03
C ASP A 390 51.50 4.20 -50.42
N ILE A 391 52.39 3.54 -51.16
CA ILE A 391 52.16 3.11 -52.55
C ILE A 391 51.18 1.95 -52.57
N HIS A 392 50.08 2.12 -53.29
CA HIS A 392 49.09 1.06 -53.54
C HIS A 392 48.50 1.16 -54.95
N VAL A 393 47.97 0.04 -55.44
CA VAL A 393 47.32 -0.05 -56.75
C VAL A 393 45.83 0.28 -56.60
N VAL A 394 45.33 1.18 -57.44
CA VAL A 394 43.92 1.58 -57.48
C VAL A 394 43.17 0.85 -58.59
N GLU A 395 43.86 0.56 -59.70
CA GLU A 395 43.29 -0.10 -60.87
C GLU A 395 44.42 -0.82 -61.61
N ALA A 396 44.21 -2.06 -62.03
CA ALA A 396 45.16 -2.79 -62.85
C ALA A 396 44.45 -3.60 -63.93
N THR A 397 44.98 -3.57 -65.14
CA THR A 397 44.43 -4.28 -66.30
C THR A 397 45.57 -4.93 -67.07
N PRO A 398 45.65 -6.27 -67.11
CA PRO A 398 44.90 -7.25 -66.30
C PRO A 398 45.30 -7.21 -64.80
N PRO A 399 44.36 -7.49 -63.87
CA PRO A 399 44.65 -7.48 -62.43
C PRO A 399 45.68 -8.54 -62.03
N GLY A 400 46.60 -8.18 -61.13
CA GLY A 400 47.58 -9.10 -60.52
C GLY A 400 48.78 -9.46 -61.41
N VAL A 401 48.85 -8.95 -62.64
CA VAL A 401 49.91 -9.29 -63.59
C VAL A 401 51.09 -8.32 -63.52
N PHE A 402 50.80 -7.01 -63.43
CA PHE A 402 51.81 -5.94 -63.49
C PHE A 402 51.95 -5.17 -62.17
N ASP A 403 51.07 -5.45 -61.21
CA ASP A 403 50.86 -4.71 -59.96
C ASP A 403 52.15 -4.60 -59.14
N GLN A 404 52.82 -5.74 -58.90
CA GLN A 404 54.03 -5.79 -58.08
C GLN A 404 55.22 -5.10 -58.77
N ALA A 405 55.35 -5.26 -60.10
CA ALA A 405 56.38 -4.60 -60.88
C ALA A 405 56.19 -3.07 -60.84
N ALA A 406 54.94 -2.61 -60.94
CA ALA A 406 54.62 -1.20 -60.87
C ALA A 406 54.88 -0.61 -59.46
N ILE A 407 54.49 -1.33 -58.39
CA ILE A 407 54.81 -0.93 -57.01
C ILE A 407 56.32 -0.82 -56.81
N ASN A 408 57.08 -1.83 -57.26
CA ASN A 408 58.53 -1.86 -57.12
C ASN A 408 59.21 -0.71 -57.87
N ALA A 409 58.72 -0.35 -59.05
CA ALA A 409 59.24 0.81 -59.79
C ALA A 409 59.02 2.13 -59.03
N VAL A 410 57.79 2.35 -58.53
CA VAL A 410 57.44 3.60 -57.82
C VAL A 410 58.22 3.75 -56.51
N LYS A 411 58.54 2.66 -55.79
CA LYS A 411 59.38 2.70 -54.58
C LYS A 411 60.77 3.33 -54.81
N HIS A 412 61.30 3.18 -56.03
CA HIS A 412 62.62 3.68 -56.40
C HIS A 412 62.56 5.05 -57.08
N TRP A 413 61.38 5.65 -57.22
CA TRP A 413 61.28 7.01 -57.73
C TRP A 413 61.71 8.01 -56.67
N ARG A 414 62.33 9.09 -57.13
CA ARG A 414 62.71 10.24 -56.31
C ARG A 414 62.25 11.51 -57.02
N TYR A 415 61.61 12.38 -56.26
CA TYR A 415 61.06 13.65 -56.70
C TYR A 415 61.84 14.81 -56.08
N ALA A 416 61.77 15.98 -56.70
CA ALA A 416 62.20 17.20 -56.03
C ALA A 416 61.29 17.43 -54.81
N PRO A 417 61.82 17.79 -53.62
CA PRO A 417 61.02 18.10 -52.45
C PRO A 417 59.85 19.04 -52.78
N PRO A 418 58.60 18.57 -52.64
CA PRO A 418 57.44 19.39 -52.95
C PRO A 418 57.36 20.62 -52.07
N LEU A 419 57.40 21.81 -52.69
CA LEU A 419 57.18 23.07 -52.00
C LEU A 419 55.77 23.58 -52.28
N VAL A 420 54.98 23.75 -51.23
CA VAL A 420 53.65 24.37 -51.27
C VAL A 420 53.73 25.69 -50.51
N ASN A 421 53.54 26.81 -51.22
CA ASN A 421 53.68 28.16 -50.66
C ASN A 421 55.03 28.42 -49.95
N GLY A 422 56.12 27.85 -50.47
CA GLY A 422 57.48 28.02 -49.94
C GLY A 422 57.87 27.09 -48.79
N ALA A 423 56.96 26.22 -48.33
CA ALA A 423 57.22 25.21 -47.30
C ALA A 423 57.16 23.79 -47.89
N ALA A 424 58.03 22.90 -47.41
CA ALA A 424 57.98 21.49 -47.80
C ALA A 424 56.68 20.85 -47.31
N ALA A 425 55.92 20.22 -48.20
CA ALA A 425 54.63 19.61 -47.86
C ALA A 425 54.41 18.31 -48.64
N GLU A 426 53.77 17.34 -48.01
CA GLU A 426 53.52 16.03 -48.62
C GLU A 426 52.41 16.12 -49.66
N VAL A 427 52.59 15.46 -50.80
CA VAL A 427 51.67 15.54 -51.94
C VAL A 427 51.22 14.14 -52.36
N PRO A 428 49.93 13.81 -52.27
CA PRO A 428 49.42 12.56 -52.84
C PRO A 428 49.38 12.65 -54.37
N VAL A 429 49.76 11.57 -55.03
CA VAL A 429 49.95 11.46 -56.48
C VAL A 429 49.23 10.21 -56.98
N ARG A 430 48.53 10.37 -58.10
CA ARG A 430 47.98 9.26 -58.88
C ARG A 430 48.66 9.19 -60.24
N THR A 431 49.20 8.03 -60.59
CA THR A 431 49.89 7.84 -61.89
C THR A 431 49.40 6.58 -62.58
N ARG A 432 49.37 6.60 -63.92
CA ARG A 432 49.09 5.41 -64.74
C ARG A 432 50.36 4.97 -65.45
N MET A 433 50.81 3.76 -65.17
CA MET A 433 51.96 3.10 -65.77
C MET A 433 51.48 2.10 -66.83
N ARG A 434 52.07 2.14 -68.02
CA ARG A 434 51.74 1.21 -69.12
C ARG A 434 52.87 0.19 -69.30
N PHE A 435 52.50 -1.04 -69.58
CA PHE A 435 53.39 -2.16 -69.86
C PHE A 435 53.14 -2.62 -71.30
N GLU A 436 54.11 -2.36 -72.17
CA GLU A 436 54.12 -2.75 -73.57
C GLU A 436 55.26 -3.74 -73.82
N LEU A 437 55.08 -4.67 -74.75
CA LEU A 437 56.09 -5.68 -75.04
C LEU A 437 57.42 -5.02 -75.46
N PRO A 438 58.56 -5.44 -74.89
CA PRO A 438 59.88 -4.97 -75.33
C PRO A 438 60.08 -5.29 -76.82
N LYS A 439 60.66 -4.34 -77.57
CA LYS A 439 60.97 -4.49 -79.01
C LYS A 439 62.10 -5.47 -79.27
#